data_AF-A0A958UZ64-F1
#
_entry.id   AF-A0A958UZ64-F1
#
_cell.length_a   1.000
_cell.length_b   1.000
_cell.length_c   1.000
_cell.angle_alpha   90.00
_cell.angle_beta   90.00
_cell.angle_gamma   90.00
#
_symmetry.space_group_name_H-M   'P 1'
#
loop_
_entity.id
_entity.type
_entity.pdbx_description
1 polymer ?
#
loop_
_entity_poly.entity_id
_entity_poly.type
_entity_poly.pdbx_seq_one_letter_code
_entity_poly.pdbx_strand_id
1 'polypeptide(L)'
;MINKRLLVKNLLAYNDENSFYDKKARLDLDTKDGKSKFLKHVCALSNSNPKNNSYIVVGVEDETNKITGVDFFDDSKIQNLINAYFINPPKIQYENIP
;
A
#
# COMPACT_ATOMS: atom_id res chain seq x y z
N MET A 1 -9.41 -12.48 -13.04
CA MET A 1 -8.87 -12.70 -11.67
C MET A 1 -7.36 -12.69 -11.77
N ILE A 2 -6.67 -11.72 -11.16
CA ILE A 2 -5.19 -11.61 -11.25
C ILE A 2 -4.55 -12.49 -10.19
N ASN A 3 -3.49 -13.23 -10.54
CA ASN A 3 -2.68 -13.97 -9.58
C ASN A 3 -1.82 -12.98 -8.77
N LYS A 4 -2.17 -12.78 -7.50
CA LYS A 4 -1.56 -11.75 -6.64
C LYS A 4 -0.12 -12.09 -6.25
N ARG A 5 0.22 -13.37 -6.04
CA ARG A 5 1.61 -13.79 -5.80
C ARG A 5 2.49 -13.48 -7.00
N LEU A 6 1.99 -13.73 -8.21
CA LEU A 6 2.70 -13.36 -9.44
C LEU A 6 2.81 -11.84 -9.60
N LEU A 7 1.77 -11.08 -9.26
CA LEU A 7 1.80 -9.63 -9.26
C LEU A 7 2.89 -9.10 -8.31
N VAL A 8 2.91 -9.53 -7.06
CA VAL A 8 3.93 -9.10 -6.09
C VAL A 8 5.33 -9.49 -6.57
N LYS A 9 5.51 -10.71 -7.06
CA LYS A 9 6.80 -11.14 -7.64
C LYS A 9 7.25 -10.23 -8.79
N ASN A 10 6.33 -9.82 -9.67
CA ASN A 10 6.63 -8.91 -10.76
C ASN A 10 6.93 -7.49 -10.26
N LEU A 11 6.19 -6.98 -9.27
CA LEU A 11 6.43 -5.68 -8.66
C LEU A 11 7.81 -5.62 -8.01
N LEU A 12 8.20 -6.67 -7.28
CA LEU A 12 9.50 -6.78 -6.61
C LEU A 12 10.68 -7.08 -7.53
N ALA A 13 10.42 -7.49 -8.78
CA ALA A 13 11.47 -7.72 -9.77
C ALA A 13 12.07 -6.40 -10.31
N TYR A 14 11.35 -5.29 -10.16
CA TYR A 14 11.85 -3.96 -10.49
C TYR A 14 12.30 -3.27 -9.21
N ASN A 15 13.56 -2.80 -9.19
CA ASN A 15 14.16 -2.20 -7.99
C ASN A 15 13.65 -0.78 -7.70
N ASP A 16 13.23 -0.05 -8.74
CA ASP A 16 12.83 1.34 -8.61
C ASP A 16 11.34 1.47 -8.31
N GLU A 17 11.03 2.13 -7.19
CA GLU A 17 9.68 2.60 -6.87
C GLU A 17 9.19 3.53 -7.97
N ASN A 18 7.92 3.44 -8.30
CA ASN A 18 7.32 4.23 -9.37
C ASN A 18 5.87 4.59 -9.02
N SER A 19 5.21 5.37 -9.88
CA SER A 19 3.82 5.80 -9.66
C SER A 19 2.80 4.65 -9.56
N PHE A 20 3.19 3.43 -9.94
CA PHE A 20 2.36 2.24 -9.88
C PHE A 20 2.48 1.49 -8.57
N TYR A 21 3.61 1.59 -7.86
CA TYR A 21 3.84 0.78 -6.67
C TYR A 21 4.85 1.40 -5.69
N ASP A 22 4.52 1.26 -4.41
CA ASP A 22 5.35 1.63 -3.25
C ASP A 22 5.50 0.42 -2.31
N LYS A 23 6.72 0.14 -1.82
CA LYS A 23 6.93 -0.89 -0.76
C LYS A 23 7.08 -0.23 0.58
N LYS A 24 6.67 -0.94 1.61
CA LYS A 24 6.87 -0.53 2.99
C LYS A 24 7.21 -1.76 3.84
N ALA A 25 8.25 -1.64 4.65
CA ALA A 25 8.57 -2.68 5.62
C ALA A 25 7.45 -2.87 6.64
N ARG A 26 6.83 -1.76 7.10
CA ARG A 26 5.74 -1.78 8.08
C ARG A 26 4.79 -0.59 7.86
N LEU A 27 3.51 -0.80 8.17
CA LEU A 27 2.54 0.27 8.36
C LEU A 27 2.16 0.37 9.83
N ASP A 28 2.10 1.60 10.34
CA ASP A 28 1.55 1.92 11.65
C ASP A 28 0.25 2.70 11.44
N LEU A 29 -0.86 2.06 11.75
CA LEU A 29 -2.20 2.64 11.64
C LEU A 29 -2.80 2.97 13.01
N ASP A 30 -2.01 2.94 14.09
CA ASP A 30 -2.46 3.22 15.44
C ASP A 30 -2.04 4.62 15.88
N THR A 31 -0.83 5.05 15.51
CA THR A 31 -0.33 6.39 15.83
C THR A 31 -0.77 7.46 14.84
N LYS A 32 -0.83 8.72 15.30
CA LYS A 32 -1.19 9.87 14.43
C LYS A 32 -0.15 10.08 13.31
N ASP A 33 1.13 9.90 13.61
CA ASP A 33 2.22 10.04 12.64
C ASP A 33 2.17 8.93 11.59
N GLY A 34 1.99 7.67 12.02
CA GLY A 34 1.84 6.53 11.12
C GLY A 34 0.65 6.67 10.17
N LYS A 35 -0.52 7.05 10.69
CA LYS A 35 -1.71 7.38 9.89
C LYS A 35 -1.43 8.49 8.87
N SER A 36 -0.75 9.56 9.28
CA SER A 36 -0.43 10.67 8.38
C SER A 36 0.50 10.23 7.25
N LYS A 37 1.53 9.43 7.55
CA LYS A 37 2.43 8.86 6.54
C LYS A 37 1.67 7.99 5.55
N PHE A 38 0.86 7.06 6.05
CA PHE A 38 0.04 6.20 5.19
C PHE A 38 -0.87 7.00 4.25
N LEU A 39 -1.59 7.99 4.78
CA LEU A 39 -2.45 8.87 3.98
C LEU A 39 -1.63 9.63 2.91
N LYS A 40 -0.45 10.16 3.25
CA LYS A 40 0.42 10.81 2.26
C LYS A 40 0.76 9.89 1.08
N HIS A 41 1.11 8.64 1.36
CA HIS A 41 1.41 7.64 0.31
C HIS A 41 0.19 7.36 -0.58
N VAL A 42 -0.99 7.14 0.04
CA VAL A 42 -2.24 6.93 -0.71
C VAL A 42 -2.55 8.10 -1.63
N CYS A 43 -2.43 9.33 -1.13
CA CYS A 43 -2.69 10.54 -1.90
C CYS A 43 -1.70 10.70 -3.05
N ALA A 44 -0.40 10.49 -2.79
CA ALA A 44 0.65 10.57 -3.80
C ALA A 44 0.43 9.58 -4.95
N LEU A 45 0.18 8.31 -4.62
CA LEU A 45 -0.08 7.27 -5.62
C LEU A 45 -1.32 7.58 -6.45
N SER A 46 -2.43 7.93 -5.79
CA SER A 46 -3.70 8.24 -6.46
C SER A 46 -3.58 9.42 -7.43
N ASN A 47 -2.83 10.46 -7.05
CA ASN A 47 -2.62 11.65 -7.90
C ASN A 47 -1.63 11.39 -9.05
N SER A 48 -0.63 10.53 -8.83
CA SER A 48 0.37 10.19 -9.84
C SER A 48 -0.15 9.22 -10.92
N ASN A 49 -1.17 8.42 -10.59
CA ASN A 49 -1.71 7.38 -11.46
C ASN A 49 -3.25 7.31 -11.42
N PRO A 50 -3.97 8.39 -11.76
CA PRO A 50 -5.41 8.51 -11.53
C PRO A 50 -6.28 7.60 -12.42
N LYS A 51 -5.70 7.02 -13.48
CA LYS A 51 -6.42 6.19 -14.47
C LYS A 51 -6.18 4.69 -14.30
N ASN A 52 -5.24 4.29 -13.44
CA ASN A 52 -4.92 2.88 -13.23
C ASN A 52 -4.89 2.55 -11.74
N ASN A 53 -4.71 1.26 -11.43
CA ASN A 53 -4.49 0.82 -10.07
C ASN A 53 -3.04 1.09 -9.67
N SER A 54 -2.85 1.50 -8.42
CA SER A 54 -1.54 1.53 -7.76
C SER A 54 -1.55 0.62 -6.54
N TYR A 55 -0.38 0.14 -6.14
CA TYR A 55 -0.23 -0.89 -5.11
C TYR A 55 0.71 -0.43 -4.01
N ILE A 56 0.33 -0.67 -2.75
CA ILE A 56 1.27 -0.59 -1.62
C ILE A 56 1.51 -2.03 -1.17
N VAL A 57 2.76 -2.51 -1.28
CA VAL A 57 3.14 -3.84 -0.79
C VAL A 57 3.79 -3.68 0.58
N VAL A 58 3.20 -4.31 1.59
CA VAL A 58 3.62 -4.18 2.98
C VAL A 58 4.30 -5.46 3.45
N GLY A 59 5.35 -5.33 4.26
CA GLY A 59 6.16 -6.46 4.73
C GLY A 59 7.33 -6.79 3.79
N VAL A 60 7.84 -5.78 3.09
CA VAL A 60 9.03 -5.87 2.25
C VAL A 60 10.01 -4.78 2.64
N GLU A 61 11.26 -5.15 2.90
CA GLU A 61 12.33 -4.20 3.19
C GLU A 61 12.69 -3.37 1.94
N ASP A 62 12.78 -2.05 2.11
CA ASP A 62 13.02 -1.10 1.01
C ASP A 62 14.39 -1.33 0.34
N GLU A 63 15.44 -1.63 1.11
CA GLU A 63 16.80 -1.76 0.58
C GLU A 63 17.07 -3.12 -0.07
N THR A 64 16.53 -4.20 0.49
CA THR A 64 16.92 -5.58 0.14
C THR A 64 15.85 -6.33 -0.65
N ASN A 65 14.63 -5.76 -0.79
CA ASN A 65 13.43 -6.46 -1.27
C ASN A 65 13.10 -7.73 -0.47
N LYS A 66 13.67 -7.89 0.73
CA LYS A 66 13.43 -9.05 1.56
C LYS A 66 12.01 -9.02 2.09
N ILE A 67 11.27 -10.11 1.85
CA ILE A 67 9.93 -10.28 2.39
C ILE A 67 10.05 -10.66 3.86
N THR A 68 9.66 -9.76 4.75
CA THR A 68 9.64 -9.96 6.21
C THR A 68 8.24 -10.28 6.72
N GLY A 69 7.20 -9.94 5.96
CA GLY A 69 5.81 -10.09 6.37
C GLY A 69 5.39 -9.05 7.41
N VAL A 70 4.09 -9.01 7.68
CA VAL A 70 3.46 -8.12 8.67
C VAL A 70 2.25 -8.79 9.30
N ASP A 71 1.83 -8.25 10.44
CA ASP A 71 0.58 -8.63 11.08
C ASP A 71 -0.63 -8.26 10.22
N PHE A 72 -1.76 -8.91 10.51
CA PHE A 72 -3.03 -8.65 9.86
C PHE A 72 -3.53 -7.22 10.12
N PHE A 73 -3.98 -6.55 9.06
CA PHE A 73 -4.71 -5.29 9.14
C PHE A 73 -6.20 -5.50 8.90
N ASP A 74 -7.02 -4.74 9.61
CA ASP A 74 -8.45 -4.69 9.38
C ASP A 74 -8.75 -3.75 8.20
N ASP A 75 -9.39 -4.27 7.16
CA ASP A 75 -9.77 -3.53 5.95
C ASP A 75 -10.72 -2.37 6.28
N SER A 76 -11.61 -2.56 7.26
CA SER A 76 -12.54 -1.55 7.73
C SER A 76 -11.81 -0.39 8.39
N LYS A 77 -10.74 -0.65 9.15
CA LYS A 77 -9.89 0.41 9.73
C LYS A 77 -9.22 1.25 8.65
N ILE A 78 -8.69 0.61 7.61
CA ILE A 78 -8.05 1.29 6.48
C ILE A 78 -9.09 2.17 5.77
N GLN A 79 -10.25 1.61 5.42
CA GLN A 79 -11.29 2.33 4.69
C GLN A 79 -11.83 3.52 5.48
N ASN A 80 -12.09 3.34 6.79
CA ASN A 80 -12.55 4.41 7.67
C ASN A 80 -11.52 5.54 7.78
N LEU A 81 -10.23 5.19 7.89
CA LEU A 81 -9.15 6.17 7.94
C LEU A 81 -9.10 7.02 6.67
N ILE A 82 -9.20 6.40 5.50
CA ILE A 82 -9.16 7.12 4.21
C ILE A 82 -10.38 8.04 4.07
N ASN A 83 -11.58 7.53 4.35
CA ASN A 83 -12.83 8.27 4.23
C ASN A 83 -12.91 9.47 5.19
N ALA A 84 -12.29 9.38 6.35
CA ALA A 84 -12.29 10.46 7.33
C ALA A 84 -11.38 11.64 6.94
N TYR A 85 -10.36 11.42 6.09
CA TYR A 85 -9.32 12.42 5.82
C TYR A 85 -9.26 12.91 4.36
N PHE A 86 -9.88 12.21 3.41
CA PHE A 86 -9.92 12.65 2.01
C PHE A 86 -11.31 13.08 1.55
N ILE A 87 -11.32 14.13 0.74
CA ILE A 87 -12.47 14.54 -0.07
C ILE A 87 -12.37 13.77 -1.40
N ASN A 88 -13.41 13.04 -1.76
CA ASN A 88 -13.41 12.09 -2.89
C ASN A 88 -12.33 11.00 -2.75
N PRO A 89 -12.42 10.15 -1.72
CA PRO A 89 -11.39 9.15 -1.44
C PRO A 89 -11.24 8.14 -2.59
N PRO A 90 -10.00 7.67 -2.87
CA PRO A 90 -9.79 6.59 -3.82
C PRO A 90 -10.44 5.30 -3.30
N LYS A 91 -10.84 4.40 -4.22
CA LYS A 91 -11.29 3.05 -3.85
C LYS A 91 -10.06 2.23 -3.47
N ILE A 92 -10.03 1.74 -2.23
CA ILE A 92 -8.92 0.93 -1.72
C ILE A 92 -9.42 -0.48 -1.41
N GLN A 93 -8.57 -1.46 -1.71
CA GLN A 93 -8.79 -2.86 -1.38
C GLN A 93 -7.56 -3.35 -0.63
N TYR A 94 -7.80 -3.96 0.53
CA TYR A 94 -6.76 -4.65 1.28
C TYR A 94 -6.94 -6.15 1.07
N GLU A 95 -5.84 -6.83 0.78
CA GLU A 95 -5.80 -8.28 0.63
C GLU A 95 -4.55 -8.82 1.32
N ASN A 96 -4.73 -9.89 2.10
CA ASN A 96 -3.61 -10.67 2.61
C ASN A 96 -3.18 -11.73 1.61
N ILE A 97 -1.87 -11.88 1.44
CA ILE A 97 -1.27 -12.92 0.61
C ILE A 97 -0.60 -13.92 1.55
N PRO A 98 -1.20 -15.10 1.78
CA PRO A 98 -0.59 -16.18 2.54
C PRO A 98 0.51 -16.90 1.74
#